data_AF-A0A3D8IMI3-F1
#
_entry.id   AF-A0A3D8IMI3-F1
#
_cell.length_a   1.000
_cell.length_b   1.000
_cell.length_c   1.000
_cell.angle_alpha   90.00
_cell.angle_beta   90.00
_cell.angle_gamma   90.00
#
_symmetry.space_group_name_H-M   'P 1'
#
loop_
_entity.id
_entity.type
_entity.pdbx_description
1 polymer ?
#
loop_
_entity_poly.entity_id
_entity_poly.type
_entity_poly.pdbx_seq_one_letter_code
_entity_poly.pdbx_strand_id
1 'polypeptide(L)'
;MKKYKKILVLLSPIILIILFYTPFIYPSYWEFRELCKLNNYPKSEEKYNRILAYFDKSLDGSIGKNGYSKIGYSNRIDLGVYIDYNNSNNKLMLNNIDKIYFRPIWKNYTPNIYGNEGNMDFRLKFDGEIDCRSFIGELDG
;
A
#
# COMPACT_ATOMS: atom_id res chain seq x y z
N MET A 1 -45.96 6.73 -10.11
CA MET A 1 -44.57 7.18 -10.34
C MET A 1 -43.93 8.07 -9.26
N LYS A 2 -44.70 8.88 -8.52
CA LYS A 2 -44.14 9.91 -7.61
C LYS A 2 -43.52 9.39 -6.29
N LYS A 3 -43.96 8.24 -5.75
CA LYS A 3 -43.49 7.72 -4.44
C LYS A 3 -42.04 7.23 -4.48
N TYR A 4 -41.65 6.50 -5.52
CA TYR A 4 -40.30 5.93 -5.67
C TYR A 4 -39.25 7.00 -6.01
N LYS A 5 -39.62 8.06 -6.73
CA LYS A 5 -38.74 9.23 -6.94
C LYS A 5 -38.37 9.91 -5.61
N LYS A 6 -39.30 10.04 -4.66
CA LYS A 6 -39.00 10.62 -3.34
C LYS A 6 -38.08 9.72 -2.51
N ILE A 7 -38.27 8.40 -2.56
CA ILE A 7 -37.43 7.43 -1.85
C ILE A 7 -35.99 7.40 -2.43
N LEU A 8 -35.84 7.46 -3.75
CA LEU A 8 -34.52 7.48 -4.40
C LEU A 8 -33.71 8.73 -4.02
N VAL A 9 -34.37 9.91 -3.96
CA VAL A 9 -33.74 11.17 -3.56
C VAL A 9 -33.30 11.15 -2.08
N LEU A 10 -34.06 10.48 -1.21
CA LEU A 10 -33.72 10.32 0.21
C LEU A 10 -32.59 9.31 0.46
N LEU A 11 -32.45 8.27 -0.37
CA LEU A 11 -31.38 7.27 -0.28
C LEU A 11 -30.06 7.74 -0.88
N SER A 12 -30.09 8.66 -1.85
CA SER A 12 -28.90 9.20 -2.51
C SER A 12 -27.82 9.73 -1.55
N PRO A 13 -28.13 10.58 -0.55
CA PRO A 13 -27.10 11.06 0.39
C PRO A 13 -26.59 9.94 1.31
N ILE A 14 -27.44 8.99 1.70
CA ILE A 14 -27.06 7.86 2.55
C ILE A 14 -26.07 6.95 1.81
N ILE A 15 -26.31 6.68 0.53
CA ILE A 15 -25.40 5.92 -0.33
C ILE A 15 -24.06 6.67 -0.51
N LEU A 16 -24.11 8.00 -0.69
CA LEU A 16 -22.91 8.82 -0.82
C LEU A 16 -22.05 8.78 0.46
N ILE A 17 -22.68 8.86 1.63
CA ILE A 17 -22.01 8.78 2.93
C ILE A 17 -21.37 7.40 3.11
N ILE A 18 -22.10 6.32 2.82
CA ILE A 18 -21.55 4.95 2.89
C ILE A 18 -20.31 4.85 2.00
N LEU A 19 -20.39 5.28 0.74
CA LEU A 19 -19.23 5.24 -0.18
C LEU A 19 -18.03 6.05 0.34
N PHE A 20 -18.26 7.23 0.92
CA PHE A 20 -17.18 8.07 1.46
C PHE A 20 -16.50 7.48 2.70
N TYR A 21 -17.25 6.79 3.57
CA TYR A 21 -16.73 6.19 4.80
C TYR A 21 -16.27 4.73 4.65
N THR A 22 -16.69 4.02 3.59
CA THR A 22 -16.34 2.61 3.39
C THR A 22 -14.86 2.27 3.51
N PRO A 23 -13.88 3.08 3.01
CA PRO A 23 -12.48 2.70 3.19
C PRO A 23 -12.05 2.67 4.67
N PHE A 24 -12.62 3.53 5.53
CA PHE A 24 -12.26 3.64 6.95
C PHE A 24 -12.80 2.50 7.83
N ILE A 25 -13.80 1.76 7.35
CA ILE A 25 -14.46 0.69 8.12
C ILE A 25 -13.69 -0.63 8.00
N TYR A 26 -12.85 -0.79 6.97
CA TYR A 26 -12.15 -2.04 6.75
C TYR A 26 -10.98 -2.21 7.73
N PRO A 27 -10.95 -3.27 8.56
CA PRO A 27 -9.85 -3.50 9.51
C PRO A 27 -8.47 -3.53 8.84
N SER A 28 -8.41 -4.07 7.62
CA SER A 28 -7.20 -4.10 6.80
C SER A 28 -6.63 -2.71 6.49
N TYR A 29 -7.45 -1.66 6.46
CA TYR A 29 -6.99 -0.30 6.22
C TYR A 29 -6.21 0.25 7.42
N TRP A 30 -6.69 -0.01 8.63
CA TRP A 30 -5.98 0.38 9.86
C TRP A 30 -4.68 -0.39 10.02
N GLU A 31 -4.69 -1.69 9.73
CA GLU A 31 -3.47 -2.50 9.73
C GLU A 31 -2.45 -1.99 8.71
N PHE A 32 -2.89 -1.70 7.48
CA PHE A 32 -2.06 -1.05 6.47
C PHE A 32 -1.48 0.30 6.95
N ARG A 33 -2.28 1.13 7.63
CA ARG A 33 -1.81 2.40 8.20
C ARG A 33 -0.73 2.19 9.27
N GLU A 34 -0.85 1.19 10.13
CA GLU A 34 0.19 0.85 11.10
C GLU A 34 1.47 0.38 10.41
N LEU A 35 1.36 -0.44 9.36
CA LEU A 35 2.50 -0.86 8.54
C LEU A 35 3.20 0.34 7.90
N CYS A 36 2.45 1.33 7.40
CA CYS A 36 3.03 2.56 6.84
C CYS A 36 3.81 3.37 7.88
N LYS A 37 3.44 3.33 9.17
CA LYS A 37 4.20 4.05 10.22
C LYS A 37 5.62 3.53 10.37
N LEU A 38 5.91 2.27 10.01
CA LEU A 38 7.27 1.71 10.06
C LEU A 38 8.26 2.50 9.20
N ASN A 39 7.80 3.13 8.11
CA ASN A 39 8.66 3.97 7.28
C ASN A 39 9.17 5.22 8.00
N ASN A 40 8.38 5.76 8.94
CA ASN A 40 8.70 6.99 9.67
C ASN A 40 9.70 6.78 10.82
N TYR A 41 10.05 5.53 11.16
CA TYR A 41 11.06 5.27 12.17
C TYR A 41 12.45 5.70 11.66
N PRO A 42 13.34 6.18 12.55
CA PRO A 42 14.71 6.49 12.17
C PRO A 42 15.46 5.25 11.66
N LYS A 43 16.55 5.46 10.92
CA LYS A 43 17.43 4.37 10.49
C LYS A 43 18.04 3.69 11.72
N SER A 44 17.52 2.53 12.10
CA SER A 44 17.97 1.73 13.24
C SER A 44 17.90 0.24 12.92
N GLU A 45 18.71 -0.53 13.65
CA GLU A 45 18.70 -2.00 13.56
C GLU A 45 17.31 -2.56 13.86
N GLU A 46 16.62 -1.98 14.84
CA GLU A 46 15.26 -2.37 15.22
C GLU A 46 14.25 -2.17 14.07
N LYS A 47 14.30 -1.01 13.39
CA LYS A 47 13.44 -0.73 12.22
C LYS A 47 13.65 -1.81 11.15
N TYR A 48 14.91 -2.08 10.83
CA TYR A 48 15.26 -3.01 9.76
C TYR A 48 14.85 -4.43 10.14
N ASN A 49 15.19 -4.90 11.35
CA ASN A 49 14.76 -6.21 11.84
C ASN A 49 13.23 -6.37 11.82
N ARG A 50 12.47 -5.35 12.22
CA ARG A 50 10.99 -5.38 12.13
C ARG A 50 10.50 -5.51 10.68
N ILE A 51 11.07 -4.75 9.74
CA ILE A 51 10.69 -4.84 8.32
C ILE A 51 11.04 -6.22 7.75
N LEU A 52 12.25 -6.71 8.04
CA LEU A 52 12.76 -8.00 7.53
C LEU A 52 12.02 -9.19 8.11
N ALA A 53 11.53 -9.10 9.34
CA ALA A 53 10.76 -10.16 10.00
C ALA A 53 9.50 -10.52 9.21
N TYR A 54 8.85 -9.56 8.54
CA TYR A 54 7.70 -9.86 7.67
C TYR A 54 8.05 -10.78 6.49
N PHE A 55 9.32 -10.83 6.09
CA PHE A 55 9.81 -11.63 4.96
C PHE A 55 10.58 -12.88 5.40
N ASP A 56 10.52 -13.24 6.68
CA ASP A 56 11.33 -14.30 7.30
C ASP A 56 12.84 -14.10 7.04
N LYS A 57 13.30 -12.84 7.14
CA LYS A 57 14.70 -12.43 6.98
C LYS A 57 15.23 -11.72 8.23
N SER A 58 16.56 -11.68 8.32
CA SER A 58 17.32 -10.97 9.36
C SER A 58 18.50 -10.21 8.73
N LEU A 59 19.13 -9.32 9.52
CA LEU A 59 20.23 -8.44 9.13
C LEU A 59 21.56 -9.11 8.76
N ASP A 60 21.58 -10.43 8.55
CA ASP A 60 22.74 -11.20 8.07
C ASP A 60 22.41 -12.09 6.85
N GLY A 61 21.19 -11.98 6.34
CA GLY A 61 20.69 -12.79 5.23
C GLY A 61 20.86 -12.13 3.85
N SER A 62 20.03 -12.58 2.91
CA SER A 62 19.82 -11.92 1.62
C SER A 62 18.33 -11.67 1.40
N ILE A 63 18.01 -10.52 0.79
CA ILE A 63 16.66 -10.25 0.29
C ILE A 63 16.59 -10.58 -1.18
N GLY A 64 15.80 -11.63 -1.49
CA GLY A 64 15.35 -11.99 -2.83
C GLY A 64 16.43 -11.87 -3.91
N LYS A 65 16.02 -11.47 -5.11
CA LYS A 65 16.95 -11.11 -6.19
C LYS A 65 17.19 -9.60 -6.11
N ASN A 66 18.45 -9.18 -6.07
CA ASN A 66 18.87 -7.77 -6.11
C ASN A 66 18.25 -6.88 -5.00
N GLY A 67 18.10 -7.40 -3.77
CA GLY A 67 17.59 -6.60 -2.65
C GLY A 67 16.09 -6.31 -2.71
N TYR A 68 15.35 -6.98 -3.60
CA TYR A 68 13.90 -6.86 -3.71
C TYR A 68 13.17 -8.14 -3.29
N SER A 69 12.11 -7.98 -2.50
CA SER A 69 11.15 -9.06 -2.22
C SER A 69 9.73 -8.50 -2.12
N LYS A 70 8.75 -9.30 -2.59
CA LYS A 70 7.32 -9.00 -2.46
C LYS A 70 6.60 -10.25 -1.97
N ILE A 71 5.73 -10.08 -0.99
CA ILE A 71 4.89 -11.14 -0.43
C ILE A 71 3.45 -10.65 -0.30
N GLY A 72 2.50 -11.60 -0.32
CA GLY A 72 1.14 -11.35 0.11
C GLY A 72 1.05 -11.52 1.62
N TYR A 73 0.74 -10.44 2.35
CA TYR A 73 0.59 -10.48 3.81
C TYR A 73 -0.83 -10.84 4.21
N SER A 74 -1.81 -10.31 3.48
CA SER A 74 -3.22 -10.70 3.60
C SER A 74 -3.94 -10.63 2.26
N ASN A 75 -5.22 -10.98 2.22
CA ASN A 75 -6.05 -10.87 1.02
C ASN A 75 -6.15 -9.43 0.47
N ARG A 76 -5.86 -8.43 1.29
CA ARG A 76 -5.98 -7.00 0.95
C ARG A 76 -4.69 -6.22 1.11
N ILE A 77 -3.61 -6.84 1.59
CA ILE A 77 -2.35 -6.17 1.84
C ILE A 77 -1.22 -6.98 1.21
N ASP A 78 -0.49 -6.34 0.31
CA ASP A 78 0.79 -6.84 -0.18
C ASP A 78 1.92 -6.05 0.50
N LEU A 79 3.02 -6.72 0.82
CA LEU A 79 4.23 -6.10 1.35
C LEU A 79 5.35 -6.22 0.33
N GLY A 80 5.95 -5.10 -0.03
CA GLY A 80 7.20 -5.03 -0.76
C GLY A 80 8.32 -4.50 0.11
N VAL A 81 9.53 -4.99 -0.08
CA VAL A 81 10.75 -4.39 0.45
C VAL A 81 11.78 -4.28 -0.65
N TYR A 82 12.42 -3.13 -0.73
CA TYR A 82 13.53 -2.85 -1.63
C TYR A 82 14.68 -2.26 -0.82
N ILE A 83 15.88 -2.82 -0.99
CA ILE A 83 17.09 -2.39 -0.29
C ILE A 83 18.12 -1.94 -1.32
N ASP A 84 18.56 -0.69 -1.15
CA ASP A 84 19.75 -0.16 -1.83
C ASP A 84 20.97 -0.38 -0.94
N TYR A 85 22.01 -0.95 -1.55
CA TYR A 85 23.29 -1.22 -0.89
C TYR A 85 24.33 -0.16 -1.28
N ASN A 86 25.16 0.26 -0.32
CA ASN A 86 26.32 1.11 -0.55
C ASN A 86 27.38 0.41 -1.43
N ASN A 87 27.48 -0.91 -1.31
CA ASN A 87 28.47 -1.73 -2.01
C ASN A 87 27.82 -2.85 -2.83
N SER A 88 28.44 -3.21 -3.95
CA SER A 88 27.95 -4.19 -4.94
C SER A 88 27.88 -5.62 -4.44
N ASN A 89 28.42 -5.91 -3.24
CA ASN A 89 28.38 -7.24 -2.63
C ASN A 89 26.97 -7.68 -2.19
N ASN A 90 25.96 -6.79 -2.25
CA ASN A 90 24.54 -7.07 -1.94
C ASN A 90 24.31 -7.79 -0.60
N LYS A 91 25.27 -7.67 0.33
CA LYS A 91 25.21 -8.31 1.63
C LYS A 91 24.36 -7.44 2.55
N LEU A 92 23.35 -8.04 3.14
CA LEU A 92 22.47 -7.39 4.08
C LEU A 92 23.22 -7.25 5.40
N MET A 93 23.74 -6.05 5.65
CA MET A 93 24.44 -5.66 6.87
C MET A 93 24.12 -4.19 7.13
N LEU A 94 23.92 -3.79 8.39
CA LEU A 94 23.45 -2.45 8.75
C LEU A 94 24.31 -1.32 8.14
N ASN A 95 25.62 -1.50 8.10
CA ASN A 95 26.59 -0.54 7.54
C ASN A 95 26.62 -0.53 5.99
N ASN A 96 26.10 -1.56 5.34
CA ASN A 96 26.06 -1.68 3.88
C ASN A 96 24.72 -1.24 3.30
N ILE A 97 23.68 -1.01 4.11
CA ILE A 97 22.37 -0.53 3.66
C ILE A 97 22.42 0.99 3.55
N ASP A 98 22.25 1.51 2.34
CA ASP A 98 22.05 2.94 2.12
C ASP A 98 20.61 3.31 2.52
N LYS A 99 19.66 2.62 1.89
CA LYS A 99 18.22 2.87 2.03
C LYS A 99 17.43 1.58 2.02
N ILE A 100 16.35 1.57 2.80
CA ILE A 100 15.34 0.52 2.78
C ILE A 100 13.97 1.16 2.52
N TYR A 101 13.32 0.68 1.47
CA TYR A 101 11.99 1.10 1.09
C TYR A 101 11.02 -0.02 1.43
N PHE A 102 10.28 0.14 2.53
CA PHE A 102 9.19 -0.75 2.88
C PHE A 102 7.89 -0.22 2.27
N ARG A 103 7.29 -1.00 1.38
CA ARG A 103 6.13 -0.62 0.57
C ARG A 103 4.94 -1.55 0.84
N PRO A 104 4.20 -1.32 1.93
CA PRO A 104 2.84 -1.83 2.07
C PRO A 104 1.93 -1.27 0.96
N ILE A 105 1.09 -2.12 0.39
CA ILE A 105 0.08 -1.77 -0.60
C ILE A 105 -1.26 -2.34 -0.14
N TRP A 106 -2.27 -1.48 -0.03
CA TRP A 106 -3.63 -1.87 0.32
C TRP A 106 -4.53 -1.92 -0.92
N LYS A 107 -5.10 -3.10 -1.19
CA LYS A 107 -6.05 -3.35 -2.27
C LYS A 107 -7.43 -2.87 -1.84
N ASN A 108 -7.78 -1.66 -2.28
CA ASN A 108 -9.06 -1.04 -1.95
C ASN A 108 -10.17 -1.41 -2.96
N TYR A 109 -9.79 -1.98 -4.11
CA TYR A 109 -10.69 -2.37 -5.21
C TYR A 109 -11.58 -1.22 -5.70
N THR A 110 -11.14 0.03 -5.51
CA THR A 110 -11.84 1.21 -6.03
C THR A 110 -11.85 1.12 -7.55
N PRO A 111 -13.00 1.36 -8.20
CA PRO A 111 -13.07 1.33 -9.65
C PRO A 111 -12.23 2.46 -10.23
N ASN A 112 -11.23 2.10 -11.04
CA ASN A 112 -10.51 3.05 -11.85
C ASN A 112 -11.13 3.08 -13.25
N ILE A 113 -11.39 4.31 -13.74
CA ILE A 113 -11.92 4.56 -15.06
C ILE A 113 -10.76 4.96 -15.96
N TYR A 114 -10.56 4.23 -17.04
CA TYR A 114 -9.53 4.51 -18.02
C TYR A 114 -10.13 4.56 -19.41
N GLY A 115 -9.49 5.29 -20.31
CA GLY A 115 -9.88 5.30 -21.71
C GLY A 115 -9.63 6.64 -22.37
N ASN A 116 -10.13 6.77 -23.60
CA ASN A 116 -9.96 7.96 -24.41
C ASN A 116 -11.35 8.47 -24.83
N GLU A 117 -11.72 9.64 -24.31
CA GLU A 117 -12.96 10.33 -24.65
C GLU A 117 -13.09 10.54 -26.15
N GLY A 118 -11.97 10.83 -26.84
CA GLY A 118 -11.94 11.08 -28.30
C GLY A 118 -12.34 9.89 -29.17
N ASN A 119 -12.30 8.66 -28.64
CA ASN A 119 -12.80 7.46 -29.33
C ASN A 119 -13.92 6.76 -28.53
N MET A 120 -14.45 7.41 -27.49
CA MET A 120 -15.44 6.84 -26.56
C MET A 120 -15.08 5.46 -25.99
N ASP A 121 -13.78 5.17 -25.81
CA ASP A 121 -13.35 3.97 -25.10
C ASP A 121 -13.35 4.29 -23.60
N PHE A 122 -14.16 3.59 -22.82
CA PHE A 122 -14.18 3.68 -21.35
C PHE A 122 -14.13 2.27 -20.77
N ARG A 123 -13.17 2.05 -19.87
CA ARG A 123 -12.93 0.75 -19.23
C ARG A 123 -12.95 0.92 -17.72
N LEU A 124 -13.60 -0.02 -17.05
CA LEU A 124 -13.65 -0.11 -15.59
C LEU A 124 -12.77 -1.26 -15.14
N LYS A 125 -11.80 -0.97 -14.27
CA LYS A 125 -11.06 -1.99 -13.53
C LYS A 125 -11.23 -1.81 -12.04
N PHE A 126 -11.43 -2.93 -11.35
CA PHE A 126 -11.52 -2.97 -9.89
C PHE A 126 -10.18 -3.45 -9.32
N ASP A 127 -9.13 -2.73 -9.64
CA ASP A 127 -7.74 -2.99 -9.23
C ASP A 127 -7.15 -1.81 -8.44
N GLY A 128 -8.02 -0.99 -7.85
CA GLY A 128 -7.60 0.12 -7.01
C GLY A 128 -6.68 -0.33 -5.87
N GLU A 129 -5.53 0.32 -5.78
CA GLU A 129 -4.50 0.11 -4.78
C GLU A 129 -4.10 1.46 -4.17
N ILE A 130 -3.80 1.47 -2.87
CA ILE A 130 -3.25 2.62 -2.16
C ILE A 130 -1.91 2.20 -1.56
N ASP A 131 -0.88 3.00 -1.75
CA ASP A 131 0.40 2.83 -1.07
C ASP A 131 0.64 3.93 -0.02
N CYS A 132 1.67 3.75 0.81
CA CYS A 132 1.96 4.70 1.89
C CYS A 132 2.31 6.11 1.40
N ARG A 133 2.77 6.28 0.14
CA ARG A 133 3.13 7.59 -0.43
C ARG A 133 1.90 8.46 -0.68
N SER A 134 0.73 7.84 -0.80
CA SER A 134 -0.54 8.55 -0.94
C SER A 134 -0.95 9.32 0.33
N PHE A 135 -0.30 9.06 1.47
CA PHE A 135 -0.60 9.71 2.75
C PHE A 135 0.42 10.77 3.16
N ILE A 136 1.66 10.67 2.68
CA ILE A 136 2.79 11.51 3.09
C ILE A 136 3.64 11.72 1.83
N GLY A 137 3.77 12.98 1.40
CA GLY A 137 4.68 13.37 0.32
C GLY A 137 6.08 12.88 0.67
N GLU A 138 6.69 12.15 -0.28
CA GLU A 138 8.02 11.54 -0.18
C GLU A 138 8.34 10.89 1.17
N LEU A 139 8.08 9.59 1.24
CA LEU A 139 8.73 8.73 2.22
C LEU A 139 10.21 8.65 1.85
N ASP A 140 10.99 9.60 2.35
CA ASP A 140 12.45 9.49 2.40
C ASP A 140 12.80 8.28 3.28
N GLY A 141 13.15 7.19 2.58
CA GLY A 141 14.02 6.15 3.09
C GLY A 141 15.47 6.58 3.05
#